data_AF-A0A4U9TX77-F1
#
_entry.id   AF-A0A4U9TX77-F1
#
_cell.length_a   1.000
_cell.length_b   1.000
_cell.length_c   1.000
_cell.angle_alpha   90.00
_cell.angle_beta   90.00
_cell.angle_gamma   90.00
#
_symmetry.space_group_name_H-M   'P 1'
#
loop_
_entity.id
_entity.type
_entity.pdbx_description
1 polymer ?
#
loop_
_entity_poly.entity_id
_entity_poly.type
_entity_poly.pdbx_seq_one_letter_code
_entity_poly.pdbx_strand_id
1 'polypeptide(L)'
;MKWALCGHWGQSPRISDLAEQNKIAAYNYPQGVLTQTLRAAAAHQPGILSEIGIGTFVDPRQQGGKLNEVTKEDLIKLVEIDNQEYLYYKAIAPNVAFIRATPATAKAMPRSKTR
;
A
#
# COMPACT_ATOMS: atom_id res chain seq x y z
N MET A 1 -8.76 -0.60 15.71
CA MET A 1 -8.13 -0.26 14.42
C MET A 1 -8.92 0.89 13.82
N LYS A 2 -8.29 1.92 13.26
CA LYS A 2 -8.98 3.09 12.66
C LYS A 2 -8.81 3.18 11.14
N TRP A 3 -7.74 2.59 10.61
CA TRP A 3 -7.33 2.70 9.22
C TRP A 3 -6.63 1.40 8.80
N ALA A 4 -6.86 0.96 7.56
CA ALA A 4 -6.26 -0.23 6.97
C ALA A 4 -5.98 -0.04 5.47
N LEU A 5 -4.82 -0.51 5.02
CA LEU A 5 -4.45 -0.67 3.61
C LEU A 5 -3.98 -2.10 3.41
N CYS A 6 -4.64 -2.82 2.50
CA CYS A 6 -4.30 -4.21 2.20
C CYS A 6 -4.29 -4.45 0.68
N GLY A 7 -3.65 -5.55 0.27
CA GLY A 7 -3.68 -6.00 -1.13
C GLY A 7 -4.71 -7.10 -1.41
N HIS A 8 -5.24 -7.72 -0.36
CA HIS A 8 -6.24 -8.76 -0.43
C HIS A 8 -7.02 -8.85 0.88
N TRP A 9 -8.31 -8.53 0.84
CA TRP A 9 -9.17 -8.42 2.02
C TRP A 9 -9.88 -9.73 2.40
N GLY A 10 -9.99 -10.69 1.47
CA GLY A 10 -10.71 -11.95 1.69
C GLY A 10 -10.10 -12.88 2.75
N GLN A 11 -8.81 -12.72 3.07
CA GLN A 11 -8.10 -13.55 4.05
C GLN A 11 -8.29 -13.09 5.51
N SER A 12 -9.03 -11.99 5.75
CA SER A 12 -9.24 -11.44 7.09
C SER A 12 -10.67 -10.90 7.23
N PRO A 13 -11.69 -11.77 7.32
CA PRO A 13 -13.10 -11.40 7.27
C PRO A 13 -13.49 -10.38 8.35
N ARG A 14 -12.96 -10.52 9.57
CA ARG A 14 -13.24 -9.57 10.66
C ARG A 14 -12.78 -8.13 10.36
N ILE A 15 -11.73 -7.96 9.57
CA ILE A 15 -11.26 -6.62 9.15
C ILE A 15 -12.13 -6.09 8.02
N SER A 16 -12.50 -6.96 7.08
CA SER A 16 -13.44 -6.64 6.00
C SER A 16 -14.81 -6.21 6.53
N ASP A 17 -15.36 -6.90 7.53
CA ASP A 17 -16.62 -6.54 8.18
C ASP A 17 -16.58 -5.11 8.75
N LEU A 18 -15.43 -4.70 9.31
CA LEU A 18 -15.25 -3.33 9.83
C LEU A 18 -15.22 -2.31 8.71
N ALA A 19 -14.62 -2.64 7.56
CA ALA A 19 -14.61 -1.77 6.39
C ALA A 19 -16.01 -1.63 5.79
N GLU A 20 -16.74 -2.74 5.62
CA GLU A 20 -18.12 -2.74 5.10
C GLU A 20 -19.07 -1.94 6.00
N GLN A 21 -18.91 -2.05 7.32
CA GLN A 21 -19.70 -1.29 8.30
C GLN A 21 -19.25 0.17 8.46
N ASN A 22 -18.38 0.69 7.59
CA ASN A 22 -17.82 2.05 7.66
C ASN A 22 -17.16 2.39 9.03
N LYS A 23 -16.66 1.38 9.75
CA LYS A 23 -16.02 1.56 11.08
C LYS A 23 -14.54 1.94 11.00
N ILE A 24 -13.90 1.67 9.86
CA ILE A 24 -12.49 2.00 9.60
C ILE A 24 -12.34 2.61 8.21
N ALA A 25 -11.35 3.50 8.05
CA ALA A 25 -10.88 3.87 6.72
C ALA A 25 -10.17 2.67 6.07
N ALA A 26 -10.48 2.38 4.83
CA ALA A 26 -10.14 1.12 4.16
C ALA A 26 -9.70 1.38 2.72
N TYR A 27 -8.47 0.97 2.41
CA TYR A 27 -7.85 1.09 1.09
C TYR A 27 -7.43 -0.27 0.55
N ASN A 28 -7.51 -0.41 -0.77
CA ASN A 28 -7.03 -1.57 -1.47
C ASN A 28 -6.07 -1.17 -2.59
N TYR A 29 -4.80 -1.50 -2.41
CA TYR A 29 -3.78 -1.38 -3.47
C TYR A 29 -3.62 -2.73 -4.17
N PRO A 30 -3.31 -2.78 -5.47
CA PRO A 30 -2.87 -4.01 -6.09
C PRO A 30 -1.70 -4.63 -5.29
N GLN A 31 -1.77 -5.92 -4.95
CA GLN A 31 -0.83 -6.55 -4.01
C GLN A 31 0.66 -6.36 -4.40
N GLY A 32 0.97 -6.41 -5.70
CA GLY A 32 2.32 -6.13 -6.21
C GLY A 32 2.75 -4.68 -5.97
N VAL A 33 1.86 -3.72 -6.27
CA VAL A 33 2.08 -2.28 -6.06
C VAL A 33 2.27 -1.99 -4.57
N LEU A 34 1.46 -2.58 -3.68
CA LEU A 34 1.62 -2.43 -2.23
C LEU A 34 3.03 -2.83 -1.78
N THR A 35 3.53 -3.98 -2.25
CA THR A 35 4.89 -4.45 -1.91
C THR A 35 5.97 -3.50 -2.43
N GLN A 36 5.79 -2.94 -3.63
CA GLN A 36 6.71 -1.96 -4.19
C GLN A 36 6.69 -0.63 -3.42
N THR A 37 5.52 -0.16 -2.97
CA THR A 37 5.41 1.05 -2.14
C THR A 37 6.13 0.89 -0.79
N LEU A 38 6.12 -0.32 -0.19
CA LEU A 38 6.91 -0.61 1.01
C LEU A 38 8.42 -0.53 0.75
N ARG A 39 8.87 -0.99 -0.43
CA ARG A 39 10.28 -0.85 -0.85
C ARG A 39 10.67 0.61 -1.07
N ALA A 40 9.80 1.39 -1.72
CA ALA A 40 10.00 2.82 -1.92
C ALA A 40 10.07 3.57 -0.57
N ALA A 41 9.17 3.25 0.37
CA ALA A 41 9.19 3.79 1.72
C ALA A 41 10.53 3.51 2.44
N ALA A 42 11.07 2.30 2.30
CA ALA A 42 12.38 1.93 2.87
C ALA A 42 13.55 2.72 2.27
N ALA A 43 13.42 3.17 1.01
CA ALA A 43 14.38 4.04 0.34
C ALA A 43 14.09 5.54 0.56
N HIS A 44 13.16 5.89 1.46
CA HIS A 44 12.69 7.26 1.69
C HIS A 44 12.10 7.95 0.46
N GLN A 45 11.65 7.17 -0.53
CA GLN A 45 10.93 7.69 -1.68
C GLN A 45 9.47 7.98 -1.31
N PRO A 46 8.86 9.05 -1.86
CA PRO A 46 7.52 9.47 -1.48
C PRO A 46 6.42 8.54 -2.00
N GLY A 47 6.70 7.73 -3.03
CA GLY A 47 5.74 6.88 -3.72
C GLY A 47 6.36 6.19 -4.93
N ILE A 48 5.53 5.49 -5.70
CA ILE A 48 5.93 4.86 -6.97
C ILE A 48 4.96 5.23 -8.08
N LEU A 49 5.42 5.09 -9.32
CA LEU A 49 4.62 5.25 -10.53
C LEU A 49 4.33 3.88 -11.14
N SER A 50 3.10 3.64 -11.54
CA SER A 50 2.70 2.39 -12.18
C SER A 50 1.45 2.57 -13.03
N GLU A 51 1.39 1.90 -14.18
CA GLU A 51 0.18 1.81 -15.02
C GLU A 51 -0.84 0.83 -14.46
N ILE A 52 -0.42 -0.02 -13.51
CA ILE A 52 -1.28 -1.03 -12.91
C ILE A 52 -2.44 -0.34 -12.20
N GLY A 53 -3.67 -0.71 -12.57
CA GLY A 53 -4.89 -0.18 -11.96
C GLY A 53 -5.59 0.92 -12.76
N ILE A 54 -4.98 1.44 -13.83
CA ILE A 54 -5.64 2.38 -14.77
C ILE A 54 -6.92 1.74 -15.30
N GLY A 55 -8.01 2.50 -15.29
CA GLY A 55 -9.33 2.03 -15.75
C GLY A 55 -10.03 1.04 -14.80
N THR A 56 -9.48 0.77 -13.61
CA THR A 56 -10.11 -0.08 -12.58
C THR A 56 -10.61 0.75 -11.40
N PHE A 57 -11.22 0.11 -10.39
CA PHE A 57 -11.64 0.81 -9.16
C PHE A 57 -10.48 1.51 -8.41
N VAL A 58 -9.23 1.11 -8.68
CA VAL A 58 -8.03 1.73 -8.12
C VAL A 58 -7.72 3.08 -8.77
N ASP A 59 -8.19 3.30 -10.00
CA ASP A 59 -8.04 4.55 -10.71
C ASP A 59 -8.75 5.68 -9.93
N PRO A 60 -8.07 6.80 -9.65
CA PRO A 60 -8.66 7.93 -8.92
C PRO A 60 -9.83 8.60 -9.66
N ARG A 61 -9.99 8.36 -10.97
CA ARG A 61 -11.18 8.77 -11.73
C ARG A 61 -12.43 7.95 -11.36
N GLN A 62 -12.26 6.83 -10.66
CA GLN A 62 -13.33 5.96 -10.18
C GLN A 62 -13.42 6.02 -8.64
N GLN A 63 -12.91 5.02 -7.92
CA GLN A 63 -12.92 4.97 -6.45
C GLN A 63 -11.56 5.29 -5.81
N GLY A 64 -10.47 5.36 -6.60
CA GLY A 64 -9.13 5.64 -6.05
C GLY A 64 -8.65 4.59 -5.05
N GLY A 65 -9.12 3.34 -5.19
CA GLY A 65 -8.78 2.24 -4.29
C GLY A 65 -9.43 2.34 -2.90
N LYS A 66 -10.38 3.26 -2.69
CA LYS A 66 -11.13 3.40 -1.44
C LYS A 66 -12.25 2.36 -1.41
N LEU A 67 -12.40 1.66 -0.28
CA LEU A 67 -13.37 0.57 -0.16
C LEU A 67 -14.72 0.96 0.44
N ASN A 68 -14.82 2.14 1.05
CA ASN A 68 -16.03 2.57 1.74
C ASN A 68 -16.15 4.10 1.78
N GLU A 69 -17.29 4.58 2.28
CA GLU A 69 -17.62 6.01 2.24
C GLU A 69 -16.86 6.83 3.29
N VAL A 70 -16.51 6.24 4.44
CA VAL A 70 -15.73 6.93 5.48
C VAL A 70 -14.30 7.23 5.03
N THR A 71 -13.80 6.53 4.00
CA THR A 71 -12.47 6.73 3.44
C THR A 71 -12.46 7.93 2.50
N LYS A 72 -11.77 9.01 2.87
CA LYS A 72 -11.78 10.28 2.11
C LYS A 72 -10.43 10.67 1.51
N GLU A 73 -9.33 10.44 2.21
CA GLU A 73 -7.99 10.86 1.76
C GLU A 73 -7.58 10.15 0.46
N ASP A 74 -7.02 10.91 -0.49
CA ASP A 74 -6.50 10.39 -1.75
C ASP A 74 -5.05 9.93 -1.61
N LEU A 75 -4.83 8.62 -1.77
CA LEU A 75 -3.49 8.02 -1.76
C LEU A 75 -2.96 7.75 -3.16
N ILE A 76 -3.81 7.85 -4.18
CA ILE A 76 -3.49 7.55 -5.58
C ILE A 76 -3.79 8.79 -6.41
N LYS A 77 -2.89 9.15 -7.31
CA LYS A 77 -3.07 10.29 -8.22
C LYS A 77 -2.77 9.85 -9.65
N LEU A 78 -3.52 10.37 -10.60
CA LEU A 78 -3.18 10.25 -12.01
C LEU A 78 -2.09 11.27 -12.32
N VAL A 79 -1.03 10.84 -12.99
CA VAL A 79 0.05 11.70 -13.48
C VAL A 79 0.38 11.33 -14.92
N GLU A 80 0.89 12.28 -15.69
CA GLU A 80 1.30 12.06 -17.07
C GLU A 80 2.79 12.32 -17.19
N ILE A 81 3.51 11.37 -17.81
CA ILE A 81 4.94 11.46 -18.08
C ILE A 81 5.15 10.97 -19.50
N ASP A 82 5.86 11.74 -20.32
CA ASP A 82 6.15 11.41 -21.71
C ASP A 82 4.88 11.05 -22.54
N ASN A 83 3.79 11.80 -22.32
CA ASN A 83 2.46 11.59 -22.93
C ASN A 83 1.81 10.22 -22.60
N GLN A 84 2.25 9.57 -21.52
CA GLN A 84 1.66 8.33 -21.02
C GLN A 84 1.08 8.54 -19.61
N GLU A 85 -0.12 7.99 -19.37
CA GLU A 85 -0.77 8.03 -18.07
C GLU A 85 -0.16 7.00 -17.10
N TYR A 86 0.10 7.44 -15.87
CA TYR A 86 0.53 6.60 -14.76
C TYR A 86 -0.30 6.90 -13.51
N LEU A 87 -0.44 5.91 -12.65
CA LEU A 87 -0.91 6.10 -11.29
C LEU A 87 0.29 6.27 -10.36
N TYR A 88 0.34 7.41 -9.69
CA TYR A 88 1.21 7.65 -8.55
C TYR A 88 0.58 7.06 -7.29
N TYR A 89 1.26 6.10 -6.69
CA TYR A 89 0.88 5.47 -5.42
C TYR A 89 1.75 6.01 -4.29
N LYS A 90 1.13 6.65 -3.30
CA LYS A 90 1.82 7.20 -2.13
C LYS A 90 2.45 6.07 -1.31
N ALA A 91 3.72 6.21 -0.96
CA ALA A 91 4.40 5.29 -0.06
C ALA A 91 4.01 5.58 1.40
N ILE A 92 3.70 4.53 2.15
CA ILE A 92 3.35 4.60 3.57
C ILE A 92 4.34 3.74 4.34
N ALA A 93 5.16 4.37 5.18
CA ALA A 93 6.14 3.69 6.01
C ALA A 93 5.48 3.21 7.32
N PRO A 94 5.46 1.90 7.61
CA PRO A 94 4.96 1.40 8.88
C PRO A 94 5.95 1.73 10.01
N ASN A 95 5.43 2.06 11.20
CA ASN A 95 6.27 2.29 12.38
C ASN A 95 6.72 0.98 13.07
N VAL A 96 5.95 -0.10 12.89
CA VAL A 96 6.20 -1.41 13.50
C VAL A 96 5.99 -2.49 12.44
N ALA A 97 6.86 -3.51 12.43
CA ALA A 97 6.78 -4.64 11.52
C ALA A 97 6.75 -5.96 12.30
N PHE A 98 5.78 -6.82 11.98
CA PHE A 98 5.72 -8.20 12.45
C PHE A 98 6.27 -9.12 11.35
N ILE A 99 7.45 -9.72 11.58
CA ILE A 99 8.16 -10.55 10.60
C ILE A 99 8.46 -11.92 11.23
N ARG A 100 8.38 -12.99 10.43
CA ARG A 100 8.76 -14.35 10.83
C ARG A 100 9.93 -14.83 9.98
N ALA A 101 10.95 -15.41 10.61
CA ALA A 101 12.09 -16.03 9.94
C ALA A 101 12.36 -17.42 10.54
N THR A 102 12.93 -18.33 9.73
CA THR A 102 13.54 -19.56 10.25
C THR A 102 14.91 -19.23 10.86
N PRO A 103 15.41 -20.04 11.82
CA PRO A 103 16.72 -19.81 12.40
C PRO A 103 17.81 -19.85 11.32
N ALA A 104 18.59 -18.76 11.20
CA ALA A 104 19.82 -18.74 10.43
C ALA A 104 20.99 -19.13 11.35
N THR A 105 21.93 -19.92 10.84
CA THR A 105 23.17 -20.26 11.56
C THR A 105 23.93 -18.97 11.94
N ALA A 106 24.67 -19.02 13.06
CA ALA A 106 25.12 -17.88 13.88
C ALA A 106 25.91 -16.72 13.22
N LYS A 107 26.08 -16.69 11.90
CA LYS A 107 26.46 -15.46 11.18
C LYS A 107 25.23 -14.56 11.04
N ALA A 108 24.91 -13.84 12.10
CA ALA A 108 24.16 -12.61 11.96
C ALA A 108 24.88 -11.75 10.91
N MET A 109 24.18 -11.42 9.83
CA MET A 109 24.69 -10.55 8.78
C MET A 109 25.18 -9.25 9.44
N PRO A 110 26.44 -8.84 9.21
CA PRO A 110 27.00 -7.68 9.89
C PRO A 110 26.10 -6.48 9.60
N ARG A 111 25.68 -5.76 10.66
CA ARG A 111 24.99 -4.48 10.51
C ARG A 111 25.90 -3.57 9.70
N SER A 112 25.50 -3.26 8.47
CA SER A 112 26.12 -2.19 7.67
C SER A 112 25.98 -0.89 8.46
N LYS A 113 27.05 -0.49 9.15
CA LYS A 113 27.19 0.86 9.69
C LYS A 113 27.55 1.77 8.52
N THR A 114 26.57 2.13 7.71
CA THR A 114 26.68 3.29 6.84
C THR A 114 25.88 4.42 7.47
N ARG A 115 26.63 5.44 7.88
CA ARG A 115 26.19 6.72 8.42
C ARG A 115 25.40 7.51 7.37
#